data_AF-A0A7C5PRA2-F1
#
_entry.id   AF-A0A7C5PRA2-F1
#
_cell.length_a   1.000
_cell.length_b   1.000
_cell.length_c   1.000
_cell.angle_alpha   90.00
_cell.angle_beta   90.00
_cell.angle_gamma   90.00
#
_symmetry.space_group_name_H-M   'P 1'
#
loop_
_entity.id
_entity.type
_entity.pdbx_description
1 polymer ?
#
loop_
_entity_poly.entity_id
_entity_poly.type
_entity_poly.pdbx_seq_one_letter_code
_entity_poly.pdbx_strand_id
1 'polypeptide(L)' 'FELLEKEKGVSPQKFKRVHAPIGLDIGAETPAEIGICIIAEIINLYRSGRAASLSNALR' A
#
# COMPACT_ATOMS: atom_id res chain seq x y z
N PHE A 1 3.37 10.34 -8.45
CA PHE A 1 4.34 9.41 -9.06
C PHE A 1 5.09 10.06 -10.23
N GLU A 2 5.46 11.34 -10.10
CA GLU A 2 5.95 12.15 -11.23
C GLU A 2 7.23 11.60 -11.89
N LEU A 3 8.21 11.15 -11.09
CA LEU A 3 9.45 10.57 -11.61
C LEU A 3 9.19 9.28 -12.42
N LEU A 4 8.25 8.44 -11.98
CA LEU A 4 7.89 7.23 -12.74
C LEU A 4 7.14 7.56 -14.04
N GLU A 5 6.31 8.61 -14.04
CA GLU A 5 5.61 9.07 -15.23
C GLU A 5 6.59 9.65 -16.25
N LYS A 6 7.44 10.61 -15.82
CA LYS A 6 8.31 11.38 -16.71
C LYS A 6 9.56 10.63 -17.14
N GLU A 7 10.22 9.92 -16.24
CA GLU A 7 11.52 9.30 -16.54
C GLU A 7 11.41 7.82 -16.92
N LYS A 8 10.37 7.14 -16.43
CA LYS A 8 10.15 5.70 -16.70
C LYS A 8 8.98 5.43 -17.63
N GLY A 9 8.26 6.48 -18.07
CA GLY A 9 7.13 6.35 -19.00
C GLY A 9 5.98 5.50 -18.45
N VAL A 10 5.85 5.39 -17.12
CA VAL A 10 4.80 4.57 -16.50
C VAL A 10 3.47 5.29 -16.64
N SER A 11 2.52 4.62 -17.30
CA SER A 11 1.15 5.10 -17.47
C SER A 11 0.49 5.45 -16.12
N PRO A 12 -0.09 6.66 -15.97
CA PRO A 12 -0.74 7.09 -14.74
C PRO A 12 -1.86 6.17 -14.24
N GLN A 13 -2.53 5.48 -15.17
CA GLN A 13 -3.59 4.52 -14.87
C GLN A 13 -3.10 3.37 -14.00
N LYS A 14 -1.81 3.01 -14.07
CA LYS A 14 -1.22 1.94 -13.24
C LYS A 14 -1.15 2.32 -11.77
N PHE A 15 -1.12 3.60 -11.42
CA PHE A 15 -1.02 4.02 -10.02
C PHE A 15 -2.34 3.86 -9.24
N LYS A 16 -3.48 3.74 -9.92
CA LYS A 16 -4.80 3.54 -9.28
C LYS A 16 -4.87 2.30 -8.39
N ARG A 17 -4.02 1.32 -8.65
CA ARG A 17 -3.92 0.03 -7.93
C ARG A 17 -2.73 -0.04 -6.97
N VAL A 18 -2.03 1.06 -6.76
CA VAL A 18 -0.91 1.14 -5.82
C VAL A 18 -1.45 1.43 -4.42
N HIS A 19 -0.93 0.70 -3.45
CA HIS A 19 -1.14 0.94 -2.03
C HIS A 19 0.04 1.76 -1.52
N ALA A 20 -0.19 3.03 -1.23
CA ALA A 20 0.83 3.94 -0.74
C ALA A 20 0.21 4.94 0.25
N PRO A 21 0.64 4.95 1.52
CA PRO A 21 1.54 4.00 2.18
C PRO A 21 1.02 2.55 2.12
N ILE A 22 1.94 1.60 2.08
CA ILE A 22 1.65 0.16 2.11
C ILE A 22 1.49 -0.30 3.56
N GLY A 23 0.63 -1.27 3.79
CA GLY A 23 0.42 -1.92 5.08
C GLY A 23 -0.93 -1.59 5.71
N LEU A 24 -1.33 -2.47 6.64
CA LEU A 24 -2.45 -2.18 7.54
C LEU A 24 -2.06 -1.16 8.60
N ASP A 25 -3.05 -0.37 9.02
CA ASP A 25 -2.86 0.61 10.08
C ASP A 25 -2.85 -0.08 11.46
N ILE A 26 -1.64 -0.48 11.88
CA ILE A 26 -1.39 -1.13 13.18
C ILE A 26 -0.45 -0.30 14.07
N GLY A 27 -0.10 0.92 13.67
CA GLY A 27 0.92 1.73 14.36
C GLY A 27 2.33 1.14 14.29
N ALA A 28 2.70 0.54 13.15
CA ALA A 28 4.02 -0.08 12.97
C ALA A 28 5.16 0.96 12.95
N GLU A 29 6.21 0.72 13.72
CA GLU A 29 7.40 1.58 13.82
C GLU A 29 8.68 0.82 13.47
N THR A 30 8.79 -0.44 13.91
CA THR A 30 10.00 -1.24 13.67
C THR A 30 9.97 -1.94 12.31
N PRO A 31 11.13 -2.27 11.70
CA PRO A 31 11.15 -3.02 10.44
C PRO A 31 10.38 -4.34 10.49
N ALA A 32 10.37 -5.02 11.64
CA ALA A 32 9.62 -6.26 11.84
C ALA A 32 8.10 -6.00 11.81
N GLU A 33 7.63 -4.97 12.50
CA GLU A 33 6.21 -4.56 12.47
C GLU A 33 5.78 -4.12 11.08
N ILE A 34 6.63 -3.37 10.37
CA ILE A 34 6.40 -2.96 8.98
C ILE A 34 6.27 -4.20 8.08
N GLY A 35 7.14 -5.19 8.24
CA GLY A 35 7.03 -6.46 7.51
C GLY A 35 5.70 -7.15 7.77
N ILE A 36 5.26 -7.21 9.03
CA ILE A 36 3.97 -7.82 9.41
C ILE A 36 2.79 -7.04 8.80
N CYS A 37 2.78 -5.71 8.89
CA CYS A 37 1.65 -4.92 8.40
C CYS A 37 1.49 -5.01 6.87
N ILE A 38 2.59 -5.15 6.13
CA ILE A 38 2.59 -5.38 4.68
C ILE A 38 1.98 -6.76 4.34
N ILE A 39 2.48 -7.83 4.98
CA ILE A 39 1.96 -9.18 4.73
C ILE A 39 0.49 -9.29 5.16
N ALA A 40 0.12 -8.63 6.26
CA ALA A 40 -1.27 -8.58 6.70
C ALA A 40 -2.17 -7.84 5.70
N GLU A 41 -1.71 -6.77 5.05
CA GLU A 41 -2.46 -6.10 3.99
C GLU A 41 -2.69 -7.01 2.79
N ILE A 42 -1.67 -7.77 2.38
CA ILE A 42 -1.77 -8.75 1.29
C ILE A 42 -2.84 -9.80 1.60
N ILE A 43 -2.79 -10.39 2.80
CA ILE A 43 -3.77 -11.40 3.24
C ILE A 43 -5.17 -10.79 3.35
N ASN A 44 -5.29 -9.57 3.89
CA ASN A 44 -6.56 -8.86 4.01
C ASN A 44 -7.20 -8.66 2.63
N LEU A 45 -6.46 -8.20 1.62
CA LEU A 45 -6.98 -8.06 0.25
C LEU A 45 -7.33 -9.42 -0.38
N TYR A 46 -6.45 -10.41 -0.24
CA TYR A 46 -6.66 -11.75 -0.81
C TYR A 46 -7.93 -12.42 -0.27
N ARG A 47 -8.26 -12.18 1.01
CA ARG A 47 -9.44 -12.74 1.67
C ARG A 47 -10.65 -11.81 1.64
N SER A 48 -10.61 -10.70 0.91
CA SER A 48 -11.66 -9.66 0.93
C SER A 48 -12.02 -9.20 2.36
N GLY A 49 -10.99 -9.11 3.20
CA GLY A 49 -11.10 -8.63 4.57
C GLY A 49 -11.39 -7.14 4.66
N ARG A 50 -11.67 -6.68 5.88
CA ARG A 50 -12.13 -5.32 6.17
C ARG A 50 -11.18 -4.55 7.09
N ALA A 51 -9.96 -5.01 7.28
CA ALA A 51 -8.98 -4.30 8.07
C ALA A 51 -8.60 -2.97 7.40
N ALA A 52 -8.30 -1.96 8.22
CA ALA A 52 -7.95 -0.62 7.74
C ALA A 52 -6.57 -0.64 7.06
N SER A 53 -6.53 -0.22 5.79
CA SER A 53 -5.29 0.01 5.04
C SER A 53 -4.88 1.47 5.20
N LEU A 54 -3.57 1.72 5.40
CA LEU A 54 -3.02 3.07 5.44
C LEU A 54 -3.31 3.84 4.15
N SER A 55 -3.30 3.17 3.00
CA SER A 55 -3.59 3.80 1.70
C SER A 55 -5.03 4.31 1.58
N ASN A 56 -5.98 3.78 2.35
CA ASN A 56 -7.37 4.24 2.30
C ASN A 56 -7.57 5.57 3.02
N ALA A 57 -6.73 5.88 4.03
CA ALA A 57 -6.82 7.14 4.75
C ALA A 57 -6.39 8.36 3.92
N LEU A 58 -5.73 8.13 2.79
CA LEU A 58 -5.18 9.17 1.91
C LEU A 58 -5.83 9.21 0.51
N ARG A 59 -6.88 8.42 0.30
CA ARG A 59 -7.62 8.36 -0.97
C ARG A 59 -8.74 9.38 -1.05
#